data_AF-A0AAD0PGG8-F1
#
_entry.id   AF-A0AAD0PGG8-F1
#
_cell.length_a   1.000
_cell.length_b   1.000
_cell.length_c   1.000
_cell.angle_alpha   90.00
_cell.angle_beta   90.00
_cell.angle_gamma   90.00
#
_symmetry.space_group_name_H-M   'P 1'
#
loop_
_entity.id
_entity.type
_entity.pdbx_description
1 polymer ?
#
loop_
_entity_poly.entity_id
_entity_poly.type
_entity_poly.pdbx_seq_one_letter_code
_entity_poly.pdbx_strand_id
1 'polypeptide(L)' 'MGDVVSLEGMKPHVVVQASDAAHVIPVALLEDVVKGAKPSEILTEPVIQRIIEEWLEVTSP' A
#
# COMPACT_ATOMS: atom_id res chain seq x y z
N MET A 1 -23.98 10.62 -27.04
CA MET A 1 -23.92 9.44 -26.15
C MET A 1 -22.58 9.56 -25.44
N GLY A 2 -22.57 9.78 -24.13
CA GLY A 2 -21.32 10.01 -23.39
C GLY A 2 -20.71 8.69 -22.96
N ASP A 3 -19.42 8.51 -23.21
CA ASP A 3 -18.69 7.33 -22.75
C ASP A 3 -18.53 7.37 -21.23
N VAL A 4 -18.95 6.30 -20.56
CA VAL A 4 -18.71 6.10 -19.12
C VAL A 4 -17.36 5.42 -18.97
N VAL A 5 -16.36 6.16 -18.50
CA VAL A 5 -15.01 5.63 -18.23
C VAL A 5 -14.94 5.14 -16.78
N SER A 6 -14.51 3.89 -16.58
CA SER A 6 -14.27 3.36 -15.24
C SER A 6 -13.01 3.99 -14.63
N LEU A 7 -13.15 4.57 -13.44
CA LEU A 7 -12.06 5.21 -12.71
C LEU A 7 -11.36 4.27 -11.71
N GLU A 8 -11.79 3.01 -11.61
CA GLU A 8 -11.26 2.09 -10.59
C GLU A 8 -9.75 1.87 -10.73
N GLY A 9 -9.25 1.76 -11.96
CA GLY A 9 -7.81 1.67 -12.25
C GLY A 9 -7.02 2.97 -12.06
N MET A 10 -7.70 4.09 -11.82
CA MET A 10 -7.06 5.41 -11.62
C MET A 10 -6.88 5.75 -10.14
N LYS A 11 -7.32 4.88 -9.22
CA LYS A 11 -7.17 5.13 -7.79
C LYS A 11 -5.69 5.08 -7.38
N PRO A 12 -5.23 6.04 -6.57
CA PRO A 12 -3.86 6.05 -6.09
C PRO A 12 -3.59 4.83 -5.21
N HIS A 13 -2.50 4.13 -5.51
CA HIS A 13 -2.07 2.93 -4.82
C HIS A 13 -0.56 2.85 -4.75
N VAL A 14 -0.07 2.05 -3.81
CA VAL A 14 1.34 1.66 -3.67
C VAL A 14 1.43 0.18 -3.99
N VAL A 15 2.46 -0.21 -4.74
CA VAL A 15 2.78 -1.62 -4.99
C VAL A 15 3.94 -2.00 -4.09
N VAL A 16 3.74 -3.01 -3.24
CA VAL A 16 4.77 -3.55 -2.35
C VAL A 16 5.17 -4.94 -2.85
N GLN A 17 6.44 -5.11 -3.23
CA GLN A 17 7.01 -6.40 -3.61
C GLN A 17 7.48 -7.13 -2.35
N ALA A 18 6.57 -7.84 -1.70
CA ALA A 18 6.88 -8.62 -0.50
C ALA A 18 7.42 -10.01 -0.87
N SER A 19 7.87 -10.76 0.14
CA SER A 19 8.43 -12.10 -0.04
C SER A 19 7.43 -13.15 -0.54
N ASP A 20 6.13 -12.91 -0.33
CA ASP A 20 5.03 -13.81 -0.71
C ASP A 20 4.41 -13.44 -2.06
N ALA A 21 4.19 -12.15 -2.32
CA ALA A 21 3.58 -11.64 -3.54
C ALA A 21 3.81 -10.13 -3.74
N ALA A 22 3.43 -9.65 -4.93
CA ALA A 22 3.21 -8.23 -5.17
C ALA A 22 1.83 -7.81 -4.63
N HIS A 23 1.81 -6.90 -3.66
CA HIS A 23 0.58 -6.39 -3.04
C HIS A 23 0.26 -4.99 -3.56
N VAL A 24 -0.98 -4.79 -4.00
CA VAL A 24 -1.51 -3.47 -4.39
C VAL A 24 -2.28 -2.89 -3.21
N ILE A 25 -1.74 -1.84 -2.61
CA ILE A 25 -2.28 -1.22 -1.40
C ILE A 25 -2.86 0.14 -1.76
N PRO A 26 -4.19 0.35 -1.63
CA PRO A 26 -4.78 1.67 -1.85
C PRO A 26 -4.18 2.70 -0.88
N VAL A 27 -3.84 3.90 -1.36
CA VAL A 27 -3.28 4.95 -0.50
C VAL A 27 -4.23 5.29 0.65
N ALA A 28 -5.54 5.32 0.39
CA ALA A 28 -6.56 5.52 1.41
C ALA A 28 -6.51 4.48 2.54
N LEU A 29 -6.15 3.23 2.24
CA LEU A 29 -6.01 2.20 3.26
C LEU A 29 -4.81 2.48 4.18
N LEU A 30 -3.67 2.89 3.61
CA LEU A 30 -2.50 3.29 4.38
C LEU A 30 -2.82 4.49 5.28
N GLU A 31 -3.52 5.50 4.75
CA GLU A 31 -3.96 6.64 5.54
C GLU A 31 -4.87 6.25 6.70
N ASP A 32 -5.83 5.35 6.46
CA ASP A 32 -6.74 4.86 7.49
C ASP A 32 -5.98 4.13 8.61
N VAL A 33 -4.97 3.32 8.25
CA VAL A 33 -4.10 2.61 9.21
C VAL A 33 -3.28 3.61 10.03
N VAL A 34 -2.65 4.60 9.39
CA VAL A 34 -1.84 5.63 10.06
C VAL A 34 -2.68 6.47 11.03
N LYS A 35 -3.94 6.78 10.65
CA LYS A 35 -4.89 7.52 11.49
C LYS A 35 -5.50 6.67 12.60
N GLY A 36 -5.20 5.37 12.66
CA GLY A 36 -5.81 4.42 13.61
C GLY A 36 -7.28 4.12 13.33
N ALA A 37 -7.80 4.52 12.16
CA ALA A 37 -9.17 4.22 11.74
C ALA A 37 -9.33 2.74 11.33
N LYS A 38 -8.22 2.08 10.98
CA LYS A 38 -8.16 0.63 10.73
C LYS A 38 -7.00 -0.03 11.47
N PRO A 39 -7.16 -1.30 11.88
CA PRO A 39 -6.09 -2.10 12.47
C PRO A 39 -4.93 -2.25 11.49
N SER A 40 -3.69 -2.18 11.97
CA SER A 40 -2.50 -2.34 11.12
C SER A 40 -2.32 -3.78 10.63
N GLU A 41 -2.94 -4.76 11.30
CA GLU A 41 -2.96 -6.17 10.92
C GLU A 41 -3.61 -6.43 9.55
N ILE A 42 -4.31 -5.44 8.99
CA ILE A 42 -4.77 -5.49 7.60
C ILE A 42 -3.61 -5.48 6.60
N LEU A 43 -2.46 -4.97 7.00
CA LEU A 43 -1.20 -5.11 6.28
C LEU A 43 -0.52 -6.38 6.82
N THR A 44 -0.28 -7.35 5.94
CA THR A 44 0.32 -8.62 6.34
C THR A 44 1.77 -8.42 6.79
N GLU A 45 2.28 -9.35 7.60
CA GLU A 45 3.67 -9.31 8.08
C GLU A 45 4.71 -9.16 6.94
N PRO A 46 4.63 -9.91 5.81
CA PRO A 46 5.55 -9.71 4.68
C PRO A 46 5.51 -8.30 4.09
N VAL A 47 4.34 -7.67 4.05
CA VAL A 47 4.16 -6.30 3.55
C VAL A 47 4.78 -5.30 4.51
N ILE A 48 4.53 -5.42 5.81
CA ILE A 48 5.09 -4.53 6.83
C ILE A 48 6.62 -4.64 6.84
N GLN A 49 7.14 -5.87 6.82
CA GLN A 49 8.59 -6.10 6.79
C GLN A 49 9.23 -5.41 5.59
N ARG A 50 8.65 -5.57 4.39
CA ARG A 50 9.20 -4.94 3.18
C ARG A 50 9.21 -3.41 3.27
N ILE A 51 8.17 -2.80 3.82
CA ILE A 51 8.12 -1.34 4.03
C ILE A 51 9.24 -0.88 4.96
N ILE A 52 9.48 -1.61 6.05
CA ILE A 52 10.55 -1.29 7.01
C ILE A 52 11.93 -1.43 6.35
N GLU A 53 12.16 -2.52 5.60
CA GLU A 53 13.42 -2.76 4.89
C GLU A 53 13.73 -1.60 3.93
N GLU A 54 12.77 -1.18 3.10
CA GLU A 54 12.95 -0.06 2.17
C GLU A 54 13.24 1.25 2.90
N TRP A 55 12.59 1.51 4.04
CA TRP A 55 12.90 2.69 4.85
C TRP A 55 14.30 2.66 5.45
N LEU A 56 14.76 1.48 5.89
CA LEU A 56 16.13 1.32 6.40
C LEU A 56 17.17 1.51 5.28
N GLU A 57 16.90 1.02 4.07
CA GLU A 57 17.76 1.25 2.90
C GLU A 57 17.87 2.75 2.57
N VAL A 58 16.75 3.47 2.57
CA VAL A 58 16.71 4.92 2.27
C VAL A 58 17.42 5.76 3.34
N THR A 59 17.45 5.28 4.59
CA THR A 59 18.06 5.99 5.72
C THR A 59 19.50 5.60 5.99
N SER A 60 20.01 4.56 5.32
CA SER A 60 21.42 4.17 5.37
C SER A 60 22.24 5.06 4.43
N PRO A 61 23.25 5.80 4.93
CA PRO A 61 24.13 6.67 4.13
C PRO A 61 25.07 5.91 3.19
#